data_AF-A0AAD5YJY5-F1
#
_entry.id   AF-A0AAD5YJY5-F1
#
_cell.length_a   1.000
_cell.length_b   1.000
_cell.length_c   1.000
_cell.angle_alpha   90.00
_cell.angle_beta   90.00
_cell.angle_gamma   90.00
#
_symmetry.space_group_name_H-M   'P 1'
#
loop_
_entity.id
_entity.type
_entity.pdbx_description
1 polymer ?
#
loop_
_entity_poly.entity_id
_entity_poly.type
_entity_poly.pdbx_seq_one_letter_code
_entity_poly.pdbx_strand_id
1 'polypeptide(L)'
;MRPLPISREEFARFFQKARPPSGWSAHLGVANSGGPDSTCLLFLIQRYIRDSQPSSTTSPSRVYSLTVDHALQASSTAMAEQSAQAAMKLEIPHTTVRVPWGTPPFPPLPDKSFENIARGARYNILWRWMQQENIGTLAMGHHADDQVETALMRLGKKSSELGGRGMLTCRRWGMGVKNELDWVGIEGMNKWIIRPLLEVSKLLRTGY
;
A
#
# COMPACT_ATOMS: atom_id res chain seq x y z
N MET A 1 -12.52 -23.10 -13.54
CA MET A 1 -11.55 -23.51 -12.49
C MET A 1 -11.74 -22.56 -11.32
N ARG A 2 -11.97 -23.05 -10.09
CA ARG A 2 -12.02 -22.13 -8.94
C ARG A 2 -10.62 -21.58 -8.69
N PRO A 3 -10.50 -20.27 -8.40
CA PRO A 3 -9.22 -19.71 -8.01
C PRO A 3 -8.67 -20.39 -6.75
N LEU A 4 -7.37 -20.69 -6.74
CA LEU A 4 -6.72 -21.31 -5.58
C LEU A 4 -6.28 -20.23 -4.57
N PRO A 5 -6.47 -20.46 -3.26
CA PRO A 5 -5.98 -19.55 -2.23
C PRO A 5 -4.44 -19.51 -2.24
N ILE A 6 -3.86 -18.36 -1.87
CA ILE A 6 -2.40 -18.23 -1.73
C ILE A 6 -1.95 -19.05 -0.52
N SER A 7 -1.04 -20.00 -0.73
CA SER A 7 -0.46 -20.79 0.37
C SER A 7 0.43 -19.94 1.27
N ARG A 8 0.69 -20.43 2.49
CA ARG A 8 1.60 -19.77 3.43
C ARG A 8 3.01 -19.64 2.85
N GLU A 9 3.51 -20.69 2.20
CA GLU A 9 4.85 -20.78 1.61
C GLU A 9 4.95 -19.87 0.38
N GLU A 10 3.89 -19.81 -0.44
CA GLU A 10 3.82 -18.89 -1.56
C GLU A 10 3.88 -17.43 -1.08
N PHE A 11 3.06 -17.09 -0.08
CA PHE A 11 3.05 -15.75 0.48
C PHE A 11 4.40 -15.40 1.12
N ALA A 12 5.02 -16.32 1.86
CA ALA A 12 6.35 -16.13 2.44
C ALA A 12 7.38 -15.76 1.36
N ARG A 13 7.37 -16.46 0.22
CA ARG A 13 8.26 -16.16 -0.92
C ARG A 13 8.00 -14.77 -1.50
N PHE A 14 6.74 -14.42 -1.72
CA PHE A 14 6.36 -13.10 -2.23
C PHE A 14 6.77 -11.97 -1.29
N PHE A 15 6.53 -12.16 0.00
CA PHE A 15 6.85 -11.19 1.03
C PHE A 15 8.36 -10.99 1.18
N GLN A 16 9.14 -12.08 1.17
CA GLN A 16 10.61 -12.01 1.20
C GLN A 16 11.21 -11.41 -0.08
N LYS A 17 10.63 -11.70 -1.24
CA LYS A 17 11.04 -11.04 -2.51
C LYS A 17 10.80 -9.53 -2.48
N ALA A 18 9.81 -9.08 -1.72
CA ALA A 18 9.49 -7.67 -1.54
C ALA A 18 10.33 -6.99 -0.44
N ARG A 19 11.21 -7.71 0.25
CA ARG A 19 12.02 -7.19 1.36
C ARG A 19 12.85 -5.97 0.91
N PRO A 20 12.85 -4.87 1.67
CA PRO A 20 13.74 -3.75 1.40
C PRO A 20 15.21 -4.16 1.43
N PRO A 21 16.09 -3.59 0.59
CA PRO A 21 17.53 -3.83 0.63
C PRO A 21 18.17 -3.52 2.00
N SER A 22 17.60 -2.57 2.75
CA SER A 22 18.03 -2.24 4.12
C SER A 22 17.58 -3.28 5.16
N GLY A 23 16.86 -4.32 4.76
CA GLY A 23 16.21 -5.26 5.67
C GLY A 23 14.86 -4.77 6.17
N TRP A 24 14.27 -5.54 7.08
CA TRP A 24 12.98 -5.21 7.70
C TRP A 24 13.17 -4.23 8.86
N SER A 25 12.30 -3.22 8.92
CA SER A 25 12.07 -2.46 10.15
C SER A 25 11.19 -3.27 11.11
N ALA A 26 11.26 -2.97 12.41
CA ALA A 26 10.39 -3.59 13.41
C ALA A 26 8.91 -3.38 13.08
N HIS A 27 8.55 -2.16 12.65
CA HIS A 27 7.19 -1.79 12.28
C HIS A 27 7.00 -1.83 10.77
N LEU A 28 5.93 -2.51 10.33
CA LEU A 28 5.45 -2.52 8.96
C LEU A 28 4.06 -1.86 8.90
N GLY A 29 3.88 -0.89 8.02
CA GLY A 29 2.58 -0.31 7.72
C GLY A 29 1.90 -1.02 6.56
N VAL A 30 0.57 -1.11 6.58
CA VAL A 30 -0.23 -1.60 5.46
C VAL A 30 -1.26 -0.53 5.10
N ALA A 31 -1.25 -0.09 3.84
CA ALA A 31 -2.29 0.76 3.29
C ALA A 31 -3.54 -0.09 2.99
N ASN A 32 -4.49 -0.09 3.92
CA ASN A 32 -5.73 -0.84 3.83
C ASN A 32 -6.82 0.08 3.25
N SER A 33 -7.22 -0.09 1.99
CA SER A 33 -8.27 0.72 1.40
C SER A 33 -9.68 0.22 1.70
N GLY A 34 -9.81 -0.97 2.28
CA GLY A 34 -11.09 -1.66 2.49
C GLY A 34 -11.49 -2.54 1.31
N GLY A 35 -10.76 -2.43 0.20
CA GLY A 35 -10.87 -3.35 -0.92
C GLY A 35 -10.30 -4.74 -0.59
N PRO A 36 -10.74 -5.78 -1.32
CA PRO A 36 -10.39 -7.17 -1.06
C PRO A 36 -8.89 -7.41 -1.07
N ASP A 37 -8.13 -6.80 -1.99
CA ASP A 37 -6.69 -7.04 -2.11
C ASP A 37 -5.91 -6.48 -0.92
N SER A 38 -6.29 -5.30 -0.44
CA SER A 38 -5.61 -4.66 0.69
C SER A 38 -5.93 -5.34 2.03
N THR A 39 -7.17 -5.82 2.20
CA THR A 39 -7.59 -6.59 3.37
C THR A 39 -6.96 -7.98 3.36
N CYS A 40 -6.91 -8.64 2.19
CA CYS A 40 -6.21 -9.91 2.02
C CYS A 40 -4.72 -9.77 2.34
N LEU A 41 -4.06 -8.75 1.81
CA LEU A 41 -2.66 -8.47 2.12
C LEU A 41 -2.44 -8.27 3.62
N LEU A 42 -3.30 -7.50 4.29
CA LEU A 42 -3.24 -7.29 5.73
C LEU A 42 -3.31 -8.62 6.51
N PHE A 43 -4.27 -9.47 6.16
CA PHE A 43 -4.43 -10.80 6.73
C PHE A 43 -3.19 -11.68 6.53
N LEU A 44 -2.69 -11.76 5.30
CA LEU A 44 -1.54 -12.62 4.95
C LEU A 44 -0.27 -12.17 5.67
N ILE A 45 -0.01 -10.87 5.77
CA ILE A 45 1.15 -10.34 6.50
C ILE A 45 1.02 -10.67 7.99
N GLN A 46 -0.14 -10.40 8.61
CA GLN A 46 -0.33 -10.66 10.04
C GLN A 46 -0.16 -12.14 10.37
N ARG A 47 -0.72 -13.03 9.55
CA ARG A 47 -0.52 -14.47 9.67
C ARG A 47 0.96 -14.85 9.54
N TYR A 48 1.64 -14.33 8.53
CA TYR A 48 3.06 -14.60 8.32
C TYR A 48 3.92 -14.21 9.52
N ILE A 49 3.66 -13.05 10.13
CA ILE A 49 4.39 -12.57 11.30
C ILE A 49 4.10 -13.43 12.53
N ARG A 50 2.83 -13.77 12.79
CA ARG A 50 2.45 -14.65 13.92
C ARG A 50 3.09 -16.02 13.83
N ASP A 51 3.13 -16.60 12.63
CA ASP A 51 3.66 -17.94 12.43
C ASP A 51 5.20 -17.98 12.33
N SER A 52 5.87 -16.82 12.24
CA SER A 52 7.33 -16.73 12.20
C SER A 52 7.90 -16.67 13.61
N GLN A 53 8.90 -17.49 13.93
CA GLN A 53 9.61 -17.35 15.21
C GLN A 53 10.31 -15.99 15.27
N PRO A 54 10.36 -15.33 16.44
CA PRO A 54 10.98 -14.02 16.64
C PRO A 54 12.52 -14.12 16.58
N SER A 55 13.05 -14.41 15.39
CA SER A 55 14.45 -14.21 15.02
C SER A 55 14.50 -12.89 14.26
N SER A 56 15.05 -11.85 14.90
CA SER A 56 14.71 -10.43 14.65
C SER A 56 15.20 -9.81 13.32
N THR A 57 15.62 -10.60 12.33
CA THR A 57 16.18 -10.06 11.07
C THR A 57 15.43 -10.46 9.81
N THR A 58 14.56 -11.47 9.88
CA THR A 58 13.89 -12.06 8.70
C THR A 58 12.47 -11.55 8.48
N SER A 59 11.85 -10.91 9.48
CA SER A 59 10.49 -10.34 9.36
C SER A 59 10.28 -9.14 10.29
N PRO A 60 9.29 -8.26 10.01
CA PRO A 60 8.85 -7.24 10.95
C PRO A 60 8.24 -7.87 12.20
N SER A 61 8.39 -7.22 13.36
CA SER A 61 7.80 -7.70 14.62
C SER A 61 6.36 -7.26 14.82
N ARG A 62 5.93 -6.18 14.17
CA ARG A 62 4.58 -5.64 14.31
C ARG A 62 4.05 -5.02 13.02
N VAL A 63 2.76 -5.21 12.79
CA VAL A 63 2.01 -4.60 11.69
C VAL A 63 1.05 -3.54 12.21
N TYR A 64 0.92 -2.48 11.41
CA TYR A 64 -0.03 -1.39 11.60
C TYR A 64 -0.84 -1.23 10.32
N SER A 65 -2.10 -0.84 10.45
CA SER A 65 -3.01 -0.63 9.32
C SER A 65 -3.46 0.83 9.26
N LEU A 66 -3.41 1.45 8.07
CA LEU A 66 -3.96 2.77 7.83
C LEU A 66 -5.01 2.70 6.71
N THR A 67 -6.16 3.31 6.95
CA THR A 67 -7.11 3.67 5.89
C THR A 67 -7.21 5.18 5.75
N VAL A 68 -7.19 5.65 4.50
CA VAL A 68 -7.41 7.06 4.18
C VAL A 68 -8.81 7.21 3.61
N ASP A 69 -9.70 7.83 4.38
CA ASP A 69 -11.03 8.21 3.89
C ASP A 69 -10.91 9.53 3.12
N HIS A 70 -11.04 9.47 1.80
CA HIS A 70 -11.01 10.68 0.98
C HIS A 70 -12.34 11.44 0.96
N ALA A 71 -13.44 10.84 1.42
CA ALA A 71 -14.77 11.44 1.52
C ALA A 71 -15.29 12.11 0.23
N LEU A 72 -14.82 11.66 -0.93
CA LEU A 72 -15.31 12.11 -2.25
C LEU A 72 -16.50 11.28 -2.74
N GLN A 73 -16.72 10.13 -2.13
CA GLN A 73 -17.84 9.23 -2.38
C GLN A 73 -18.30 8.66 -1.04
N ALA A 74 -19.60 8.43 -0.87
CA ALA A 74 -20.14 7.83 0.35
C ALA A 74 -19.56 6.43 0.62
N SER A 75 -19.20 5.70 -0.44
CA SER A 75 -18.50 4.42 -0.37
C SER A 75 -17.15 4.49 0.35
N SER A 76 -16.44 5.63 0.28
CA SER A 76 -15.13 5.81 0.91
C SER A 76 -15.21 5.66 2.43
N THR A 77 -16.20 6.31 3.06
CA THR A 77 -16.38 6.24 4.52
C THR A 77 -16.82 4.84 4.95
N ALA A 78 -17.77 4.22 4.23
CA ALA A 78 -18.19 2.85 4.52
C ALA A 78 -17.04 1.83 4.38
N MET A 79 -16.18 1.99 3.35
CA MET A 79 -14.99 1.15 3.18
C MET A 79 -13.98 1.37 4.30
N ALA A 80 -13.81 2.60 4.79
CA ALA A 80 -12.94 2.89 5.93
C ALA A 80 -13.41 2.23 7.22
N GLU A 81 -14.72 2.22 7.47
CA GLU A 81 -15.31 1.49 8.60
C GLU A 81 -15.08 -0.03 8.48
N GLN A 82 -15.28 -0.59 7.29
CA GLN A 82 -15.02 -2.01 7.01
C GLN A 82 -13.54 -2.36 7.23
N SER A 83 -12.61 -1.51 6.79
CA SER A 83 -11.18 -1.68 7.04
C SER A 83 -10.85 -1.72 8.53
N ALA A 84 -11.42 -0.80 9.30
CA ALA A 84 -11.20 -0.74 10.75
C ALA A 84 -11.70 -2.01 11.44
N GLN A 85 -12.90 -2.48 11.07
CA GLN A 85 -13.45 -3.74 11.59
C GLN A 85 -12.60 -4.95 11.21
N ALA A 86 -12.10 -5.01 9.97
CA ALA A 86 -11.23 -6.10 9.53
C ALA A 86 -9.90 -6.11 10.30
N ALA A 87 -9.26 -4.96 10.48
CA ALA A 87 -8.02 -4.86 11.26
C ALA A 87 -8.23 -5.22 12.73
N MET A 88 -9.35 -4.79 13.33
CA MET A 88 -9.72 -5.14 14.71
C MET A 88 -9.87 -6.65 14.90
N LYS A 89 -10.53 -7.35 13.97
CA LYS A 89 -10.66 -8.82 14.00
C LYS A 89 -9.32 -9.55 13.92
N LEU A 90 -8.29 -8.92 13.35
CA LEU A 90 -6.93 -9.45 13.24
C LEU A 90 -6.02 -9.01 14.40
N GLU A 91 -6.57 -8.26 15.35
CA GLU A 91 -5.87 -7.65 16.48
C GLU A 91 -4.69 -6.77 16.02
N ILE A 92 -4.92 -6.01 14.96
CA ILE A 92 -3.95 -5.09 14.36
C ILE A 92 -4.32 -3.66 14.75
N PRO A 93 -3.37 -2.86 15.27
CA PRO A 93 -3.57 -1.42 15.45
C PRO A 93 -3.97 -0.75 14.13
N HIS A 94 -5.12 -0.08 14.14
CA HIS A 94 -5.68 0.56 12.95
C HIS A 94 -5.85 2.05 13.17
N THR A 95 -5.47 2.83 12.15
CA THR A 95 -5.71 4.26 12.09
C THR A 95 -6.60 4.54 10.88
N THR A 96 -7.63 5.35 11.06
CA THR A 96 -8.40 5.92 9.96
C THR A 96 -8.16 7.42 9.93
N VAL A 97 -7.71 7.95 8.79
CA VAL A 97 -7.50 9.39 8.60
C VAL A 97 -8.37 9.88 7.47
N ARG A 98 -9.25 10.83 7.78
CA ARG A 98 -10.03 11.54 6.77
C ARG A 98 -9.18 12.65 6.16
N VAL A 99 -9.25 12.83 4.83
CA VAL A 99 -8.51 13.90 4.16
C VAL A 99 -9.07 15.27 4.60
N PRO A 100 -8.23 16.17 5.15
CA PRO A 100 -8.68 17.50 5.57
C PRO A 100 -8.64 18.48 4.38
N TRP A 101 -9.57 18.32 3.44
CA TRP A 101 -9.68 19.19 2.26
C TRP A 101 -9.75 20.67 2.63
N GLY A 102 -9.09 21.52 1.83
CA GLY A 102 -9.00 22.96 2.05
C GLY A 102 -7.99 23.38 3.12
N THR A 103 -7.33 22.43 3.80
CA THR A 103 -6.26 22.73 4.77
C THR A 103 -4.91 22.42 4.15
N PRO A 104 -3.94 23.36 4.09
CA PRO A 104 -2.61 23.08 3.55
C PRO A 104 -1.96 21.83 4.18
N PRO A 105 -1.31 20.96 3.39
CA PRO A 105 -1.02 21.05 1.95
C PRO A 105 -2.13 20.49 1.06
N PHE A 106 -3.31 20.16 1.60
CA PHE A 106 -4.41 19.57 0.84
C PHE A 106 -5.19 20.67 0.11
N PRO A 107 -5.48 20.50 -1.18
CA PRO A 107 -6.26 21.48 -1.94
C PRO A 107 -7.72 21.50 -1.43
N PRO A 108 -8.53 22.48 -1.87
CA PRO A 108 -9.97 22.43 -1.71
C PRO A 108 -10.57 21.11 -2.23
N LEU A 109 -11.79 20.80 -1.78
CA LEU A 109 -12.52 19.63 -2.24
C LEU A 109 -12.62 19.67 -3.79
N PRO A 110 -12.16 18.63 -4.51
CA PRO A 110 -12.12 18.66 -5.96
C PRO A 110 -13.50 18.41 -6.58
N ASP A 111 -13.90 19.25 -7.52
CA ASP A 111 -15.21 19.15 -8.19
C ASP A 111 -15.21 18.18 -9.39
N LYS A 112 -14.06 17.96 -10.04
CA LYS A 112 -13.88 17.09 -11.23
C LYS A 112 -12.49 16.45 -11.27
N SER A 113 -12.37 15.29 -11.94
CA SER A 113 -11.10 14.57 -12.16
C SER A 113 -10.27 14.37 -10.89
N PHE A 114 -10.95 13.91 -9.82
CA PHE A 114 -10.43 13.91 -8.46
C PHE A 114 -9.41 12.79 -8.17
N GLU A 115 -9.24 11.80 -9.04
CA GLU A 115 -8.41 10.62 -8.76
C GLU A 115 -6.95 10.97 -8.46
N ASN A 116 -6.35 11.85 -9.28
CA ASN A 116 -4.96 12.28 -9.07
C ASN A 116 -4.82 13.11 -7.78
N ILE A 117 -5.80 13.97 -7.50
CA ILE A 117 -5.82 14.81 -6.29
C ILE A 117 -5.98 13.94 -5.04
N ALA A 118 -6.92 12.99 -5.06
CA ALA A 118 -7.13 12.00 -4.00
C ALA A 118 -5.90 11.11 -3.81
N ARG A 119 -5.23 10.70 -4.90
CA ARG A 119 -3.96 9.97 -4.83
C ARG A 119 -2.88 10.78 -4.14
N GLY A 120 -2.67 12.04 -4.52
CA GLY A 120 -1.71 12.93 -3.84
C GLY A 120 -1.99 13.07 -2.35
N ALA A 121 -3.24 13.34 -1.98
CA ALA A 121 -3.67 13.46 -0.59
C ALA A 121 -3.43 12.15 0.20
N ARG A 122 -3.77 10.99 -0.37
CA ARG A 122 -3.51 9.68 0.25
C ARG A 122 -2.03 9.45 0.54
N TYR A 123 -1.15 9.74 -0.44
CA TYR A 123 0.28 9.58 -0.24
C TYR A 123 0.83 10.55 0.82
N ASN A 124 0.31 11.79 0.90
CA ASN A 124 0.72 12.72 1.95
C ASN A 124 0.36 12.22 3.34
N ILE A 125 -0.86 11.70 3.52
CA ILE A 125 -1.32 11.12 4.78
C ILE A 125 -0.53 9.87 5.15
N LEU A 126 -0.34 8.95 4.20
CA LEU A 126 0.45 7.73 4.42
C LEU A 126 1.88 8.07 4.86
N TRP A 127 2.52 9.06 4.22
CA TRP A 127 3.85 9.52 4.60
C TRP A 127 3.86 10.04 6.04
N ARG A 128 2.96 10.97 6.38
CA ARG A 128 2.88 11.56 7.74
C ARG A 128 2.65 10.48 8.80
N TRP A 129 1.77 9.53 8.51
CA TRP A 129 1.50 8.39 9.38
C TRP A 129 2.74 7.51 9.56
N MET A 130 3.48 7.23 8.48
CA MET A 130 4.73 6.46 8.58
C MET A 130 5.79 7.13 9.45
N GLN A 131 5.82 8.47 9.47
CA GLN A 131 6.71 9.23 10.35
C GLN A 131 6.25 9.11 11.82
N GLN A 132 4.95 9.31 12.08
CA GLN A 132 4.35 9.27 13.41
C GLN A 132 4.52 7.90 14.10
N GLU A 133 4.32 6.81 13.35
CA GLU A 133 4.38 5.43 13.87
C GLU A 133 5.78 4.78 13.75
N ASN A 134 6.79 5.57 13.33
CA ASN A 134 8.15 5.09 13.05
C ASN A 134 8.19 3.86 12.11
N ILE A 135 7.36 3.89 11.06
CA ILE A 135 7.24 2.82 10.08
C ILE A 135 8.28 3.03 8.97
N GLY A 136 9.21 2.10 8.79
CA GLY A 136 10.23 2.15 7.73
C GLY A 136 9.71 1.70 6.36
N THR A 137 8.68 0.85 6.34
CA THR A 137 8.17 0.21 5.13
C THR A 137 6.65 0.22 5.11
N LEU A 138 6.06 0.55 3.95
CA LEU A 138 4.62 0.48 3.70
C LEU A 138 4.31 -0.58 2.65
N ALA A 139 3.42 -1.52 2.98
CA ALA A 139 2.88 -2.48 2.04
C ALA A 139 1.57 -1.97 1.40
N MET A 140 1.43 -2.18 0.08
CA MET A 140 0.23 -1.87 -0.68
C MET A 140 -0.29 -3.12 -1.40
N GLY A 141 -1.61 -3.30 -1.41
CA GLY A 141 -2.32 -4.44 -2.00
C GLY A 141 -2.38 -4.46 -3.52
N HIS A 142 -1.39 -3.91 -4.22
CA HIS A 142 -1.41 -3.88 -5.68
C HIS A 142 -1.04 -5.24 -6.27
N HIS A 143 -1.71 -5.63 -7.35
CA HIS A 143 -1.57 -6.90 -8.05
C HIS A 143 -1.16 -6.71 -9.53
N ALA A 144 -1.05 -7.83 -10.26
CA ALA A 144 -0.60 -7.81 -11.66
C ALA A 144 -1.51 -6.96 -12.55
N ASP A 145 -2.83 -6.98 -12.36
CA ASP A 145 -3.74 -6.20 -13.21
C ASP A 145 -3.57 -4.68 -13.03
N ASP A 146 -3.15 -4.21 -11.83
CA ASP A 146 -2.83 -2.79 -11.61
C ASP A 146 -1.58 -2.35 -12.42
N GLN A 147 -0.70 -3.30 -12.75
CA GLN A 147 0.45 -3.05 -13.64
C GLN A 147 -0.01 -2.73 -15.04
N VAL A 148 -0.99 -3.48 -15.55
CA VAL A 148 -1.52 -3.34 -16.90
C VAL A 148 -2.19 -1.99 -17.03
N GLU A 149 -3.04 -1.62 -16.06
CA GLU A 149 -3.67 -0.29 -16.02
C GLU A 149 -2.63 0.84 -15.93
N THR A 150 -1.64 0.70 -15.03
CA THR A 150 -0.57 1.70 -14.88
C THR A 150 0.27 1.83 -16.16
N ALA A 151 0.59 0.72 -16.82
CA ALA A 151 1.37 0.71 -18.06
C ALA A 151 0.59 1.35 -19.21
N LEU A 152 -0.69 1.01 -19.38
CA LEU A 152 -1.57 1.59 -20.40
C LEU A 152 -1.75 3.10 -20.19
N MET A 153 -1.96 3.55 -18.95
CA MET A 153 -2.03 4.99 -18.63
C MET A 153 -0.73 5.73 -18.96
N ARG A 154 0.44 5.11 -18.75
CA ARG A 154 1.75 5.73 -19.03
C ARG A 154 2.07 5.76 -20.53
N LEU A 155 1.75 4.68 -21.25
CA LEU A 155 1.85 4.63 -22.72
C LEU A 155 0.98 5.71 -23.39
N GLY A 156 -0.25 5.91 -22.90
CA GLY A 156 -1.14 6.98 -23.36
C GLY A 156 -0.62 8.41 -23.11
N LYS A 157 0.32 8.59 -22.17
CA LYS A 157 0.91 9.89 -21.81
C LYS A 157 2.26 10.20 -22.49
N LYS A 158 2.64 9.48 -23.56
CA LYS A 158 3.95 9.62 -24.25
C LYS A 158 5.15 9.55 -23.30
N SER A 159 5.13 8.63 -22.33
CA SER A 159 6.30 8.40 -21.47
C SER A 159 7.43 7.72 -22.27
N SER A 160 8.68 8.15 -22.07
CA SER A 160 9.88 7.53 -22.66
C SER A 160 10.02 6.03 -22.28
N GLU A 161 10.90 5.29 -22.94
CA GLU A 161 11.10 3.83 -22.75
C GLU A 161 11.30 3.40 -21.28
N LEU A 162 11.82 4.28 -20.41
CA LEU A 162 11.94 4.06 -18.97
C LEU A 162 10.61 4.20 -18.20
N GLY A 163 9.69 5.04 -18.70
CA GLY A 163 8.35 5.26 -18.14
C GLY A 163 7.35 4.15 -18.47
N GLY A 164 7.65 3.27 -19.43
CA GLY A 164 6.84 2.07 -19.72
C GLY A 164 7.00 0.95 -18.68
N ARG A 165 7.99 1.04 -17.78
CA ARG A 165 8.12 0.09 -16.67
C ARG A 165 6.96 0.34 -15.69
N GLY A 166 6.20 -0.70 -15.41
CA GLY A 166 5.10 -0.65 -14.44
C GLY A 166 5.58 -0.43 -12.99
N MET A 167 4.78 -0.78 -12.00
CA MET A 167 5.20 -0.64 -10.60
C MET A 167 6.25 -1.70 -10.22
N LEU A 168 7.14 -1.35 -9.30
CA LEU A 168 8.13 -2.27 -8.74
C LEU A 168 7.60 -2.96 -7.47
N THR A 169 8.02 -4.20 -7.24
CA THR A 169 7.71 -4.99 -6.03
C THR A 169 8.24 -4.32 -4.76
N CYS A 170 9.39 -3.66 -4.85
CA CYS A 170 9.98 -2.84 -3.80
C CYS A 170 10.55 -1.56 -4.42
N ARG A 171 10.25 -0.39 -3.85
CA ARG A 171 10.84 0.89 -4.24
C ARG A 171 11.02 1.82 -3.06
N ARG A 172 11.94 2.77 -3.17
CA ARG A 172 11.99 3.91 -2.23
C ARG A 172 10.78 4.81 -2.43
N TRP A 173 10.30 5.41 -1.33
CA TRP A 173 9.19 6.34 -1.36
C TRP A 173 9.45 7.52 -2.30
N GLY A 174 10.64 8.12 -2.19
CA GLY A 174 11.07 9.29 -2.97
C GLY A 174 11.55 9.01 -4.41
N MET A 175 11.56 7.76 -4.92
CA MET A 175 12.01 7.47 -6.29
C MET A 175 10.86 7.11 -7.24
N GLY A 176 10.84 7.74 -8.42
CA GLY A 176 10.01 7.31 -9.56
C GLY A 176 8.71 8.07 -9.79
N VAL A 177 8.52 9.24 -9.15
CA VAL A 177 7.39 10.13 -9.45
C VAL A 177 7.92 11.58 -9.54
N LYS A 178 8.54 11.93 -10.67
CA LYS A 178 8.83 13.34 -10.96
C LYS A 178 7.52 14.13 -10.85
N ASN A 179 7.48 15.14 -9.98
CA ASN A 179 6.40 16.10 -9.73
C ASN A 179 5.30 15.77 -8.69
N GLU A 180 5.04 14.52 -8.26
CA GLU A 180 3.95 14.27 -7.26
C GLU A 180 4.44 14.05 -5.82
N LEU A 181 5.71 13.66 -5.62
CA LEU A 181 6.27 13.28 -4.31
C LEU A 181 7.62 13.93 -4.00
N ASP A 182 8.05 14.93 -4.78
CA ASP A 182 9.35 15.60 -4.59
C ASP A 182 9.45 16.34 -3.24
N TRP A 183 8.31 16.68 -2.62
CA TRP A 183 8.24 17.33 -1.30
C TRP A 183 8.72 16.45 -0.14
N VAL A 184 8.90 15.14 -0.35
CA VAL A 184 9.36 14.21 0.69
C VAL A 184 10.89 14.28 0.87
N GLY A 185 11.61 14.83 -0.11
CA GLY A 185 13.04 15.10 -0.02
C GLY A 185 13.90 13.89 0.37
N ILE A 186 14.98 14.17 1.13
CA ILE A 186 15.96 13.17 1.57
C ILE A 186 15.33 12.15 2.54
N GLU A 187 14.36 12.54 3.36
CA GLU A 187 13.70 11.61 4.29
C GLU A 187 13.00 10.47 3.55
N GLY A 188 12.42 10.76 2.38
CA GLY A 188 11.78 9.78 1.50
C GLY A 188 12.74 8.72 0.94
N MET A 189 14.05 8.91 1.10
CA MET A 189 15.07 7.94 0.70
C MET A 189 15.24 6.81 1.71
N ASN A 190 14.79 7.00 2.95
CA ASN A 190 14.93 6.01 4.04
C ASN A 190 13.65 5.19 4.27
N LYS A 191 12.60 5.44 3.49
CA LYS A 191 11.33 4.71 3.56
C LYS A 191 11.06 3.93 2.28
N TRP A 192 10.41 2.78 2.45
CA TRP A 192 10.14 1.85 1.35
C TRP A 192 8.65 1.64 1.13
N ILE A 193 8.28 1.42 -0.13
CA ILE A 193 6.97 0.89 -0.52
C ILE A 193 7.18 -0.49 -1.12
N ILE A 194 6.43 -1.46 -0.61
CA ILE A 194 6.45 -2.84 -1.08
C ILE A 194 5.08 -3.26 -1.59
N ARG A 195 5.06 -4.18 -2.56
CA ARG A 195 3.86 -4.74 -3.18
C ARG A 195 4.02 -6.25 -3.29
N PRO A 196 3.81 -7.00 -2.19
CA PRO A 196 4.07 -8.44 -2.19
C PRO A 196 3.24 -9.20 -3.23
N LEU A 197 2.02 -8.73 -3.51
CA LEU A 197 1.07 -9.41 -4.41
C LEU A 197 1.21 -8.98 -5.89
N LEU A 198 2.22 -8.19 -6.25
CA LEU A 198 2.32 -7.56 -7.56
C LEU A 198 2.40 -8.53 -8.74
N GLU A 199 2.93 -9.72 -8.51
CA GLU A 199 3.05 -10.79 -9.52
C GLU A 199 1.90 -11.79 -9.44
N VAL A 200 0.95 -11.58 -8.52
CA VAL A 200 -0.24 -12.42 -8.38
C VAL A 200 -1.33 -11.89 -9.32
N SER A 201 -1.83 -12.75 -10.21
CA SER A 201 -2.96 -12.41 -11.09
C SER A 201 -4.29 -12.65 -10.38
N LYS A 202 -5.23 -11.69 -10.44
CA LYS A 202 -6.58 -11.85 -9.85
C LYS A 202 -7.38 -12.95 -10.53
N LEU A 203 -7.24 -13.09 -11.85
CA LEU A 203 -7.99 -14.07 -12.66
C LEU A 203 -7.76 -15.53 -12.24
N LEU A 204 -6.68 -15.80 -11.51
CA LEU A 204 -6.32 -17.14 -11.07
C LEU A 204 -6.62 -17.40 -9.58
N ARG A 205 -6.92 -16.38 -8.74
CA ARG A 205 -6.77 -16.51 -7.27
C ARG A 205 -7.79 -15.79 -6.33
N THR A 206 -8.96 -15.33 -6.79
CA THR A 206 -10.00 -14.65 -5.94
C THR A 206 -10.81 -15.55 -4.97
N GLY A 207 -10.32 -16.71 -4.56
CA GLY A 207 -11.00 -17.56 -3.56
C GLY A 207 -10.47 -17.26 -2.15
N TYR A 208 -11.03 -16.25 -1.49
CA TYR A 208 -10.76 -15.95 -0.07
C TYR A 208 -12.03 -16.14 0.76
#